data_AF-A0A392UYV6-F1
#
_entry.id   AF-A0A392UYV6-F1
#
_cell.length_a   1.000
_cell.length_b   1.000
_cell.length_c   1.000
_cell.angle_alpha   90.00
_cell.angle_beta   90.00
_cell.angle_gamma   90.00
#
_symmetry.space_group_name_H-M   'P 1'
#
loop_
_entity.id
_entity.type
_entity.pdbx_description
1 polymer ?
#
loop_
_entity_poly.entity_id
_entity_poly.type
_entity_poly.pdbx_seq_one_letter_code
_entity_poly.pdbx_strand_id
1 'polypeptide(L)' 'MVEPRSLPPIAPPYPPHFNANARCGYHDGLPGHSLENCRAFKYNVQELIDHKLLSFKEESRS' A
#
# COMPACT_ATOMS: atom_id res chain seq x y z
N MET A 1 -7.74 -13.98 -5.98
CA MET A 1 -6.47 -13.50 -5.38
C MET A 1 -6.22 -12.10 -5.96
N VAL A 2 -5.81 -11.12 -5.15
CA VAL A 2 -5.51 -9.77 -5.65
C VAL A 2 -4.11 -9.79 -6.27
N GLU A 3 -3.99 -9.39 -7.52
CA GLU A 3 -2.70 -9.34 -8.20
C GLU A 3 -1.92 -8.07 -7.77
N PRO A 4 -0.65 -8.21 -7.34
CA PRO A 4 0.19 -7.06 -7.00
C PRO A 4 0.43 -6.16 -8.21
N ARG A 5 0.52 -4.84 -7.97
CA ARG A 5 0.88 -3.89 -9.03
C ARG A 5 2.39 -3.93 -9.28
N SER A 6 2.80 -4.41 -10.45
CA SER A 6 4.18 -4.30 -10.89
C SER A 6 4.53 -2.85 -11.20
N LEU A 7 5.63 -2.36 -10.62
CA LEU A 7 6.19 -1.04 -10.91
C LEU A 7 7.67 -1.17 -11.31
N PRO A 8 8.22 -0.21 -12.06
CA PRO A 8 9.65 -0.18 -12.31
C PRO A 8 10.44 0.01 -11.00
N PRO A 9 11.66 -0.56 -10.89
CA PRO A 9 12.52 -0.34 -9.74
C PRO A 9 12.84 1.15 -9.54
N ILE A 10 12.84 1.59 -8.28
CA ILE A 10 13.26 2.96 -7.95
C ILE A 10 14.77 3.11 -8.17
N ALA A 11 15.15 4.14 -8.92
CA ALA A 11 16.54 4.55 -9.13
C ALA A 11 16.93 5.72 -8.20
N PRO A 12 18.23 5.89 -7.88
CA PRO A 12 18.72 7.06 -7.16
C PRO A 12 18.53 8.37 -7.96
N PRO A 13 18.39 9.53 -7.28
CA PRO A 13 18.37 9.69 -5.82
C PRO A 13 17.04 9.22 -5.22
N TYR A 14 17.15 8.49 -4.10
CA TYR A 14 15.97 7.96 -3.43
C TYR A 14 15.14 9.06 -2.75
N PRO A 15 13.81 8.91 -2.70
CA PRO A 15 12.96 9.84 -1.97
C PRO A 15 13.27 9.83 -0.46
N PRO A 16 12.97 10.92 0.28
CA PRO A 16 13.40 11.14 1.68
C PRO A 16 12.88 10.13 2.71
N HIS A 17 11.94 9.26 2.35
CA HIS A 17 11.40 8.21 3.21
C HIS A 17 11.64 6.80 2.65
N PHE A 18 12.59 6.68 1.70
CA PHE A 18 12.97 5.39 1.15
C PHE A 18 13.71 4.56 2.20
N ASN A 19 13.19 3.38 2.49
CA ASN A 19 13.82 2.38 3.30
C ASN A 19 14.11 1.14 2.45
N ALA A 20 15.39 0.88 2.19
CA ALA A 20 15.84 -0.27 1.38
C ALA A 20 15.47 -1.63 1.98
N ASN A 21 15.22 -1.69 3.30
CA ASN A 21 14.83 -2.91 4.01
C ASN A 21 13.30 -3.10 4.06
N ALA A 22 12.52 -2.05 3.81
CA ALA A 22 11.06 -2.14 3.78
C ALA A 22 10.59 -2.66 2.42
N ARG A 23 9.52 -3.48 2.43
CA ARG A 23 8.96 -4.13 1.23
C ARG A 23 7.45 -3.90 1.17
N CYS A 24 6.93 -3.53 0.01
CA CYS A 24 5.50 -3.26 -0.17
C CYS A 24 4.83 -4.41 -0.92
N GLY A 25 3.98 -5.19 -0.24
CA GLY A 25 3.24 -6.30 -0.88
C GLY A 25 2.27 -5.87 -1.99
N TYR A 26 1.78 -4.63 -1.94
CA TYR A 26 0.95 -4.06 -3.01
C TYR A 26 1.73 -3.83 -4.31
N HIS A 27 3.05 -3.66 -4.21
CA HIS A 27 3.95 -3.42 -5.33
C HIS A 27 4.92 -4.59 -5.54
N ASP A 28 4.43 -5.82 -5.42
CA ASP A 28 5.20 -7.05 -5.67
C ASP A 28 6.51 -7.14 -4.84
N GLY A 29 6.50 -6.57 -3.63
CA GLY A 29 7.66 -6.60 -2.74
C GLY A 29 8.78 -5.62 -3.11
N LEU A 30 8.51 -4.60 -3.93
CA LEU A 30 9.50 -3.56 -4.21
C LEU A 30 10.00 -2.86 -2.93
N PRO A 31 11.31 -2.54 -2.86
CA PRO A 31 11.89 -1.88 -1.71
C PRO A 31 11.45 -0.41 -1.65
N GLY A 32 11.40 0.14 -0.44
CA GLY A 32 11.24 1.57 -0.19
C GLY A 32 10.26 1.91 0.92
N HIS A 33 9.11 1.23 0.98
CA HIS A 33 8.12 1.42 2.04
C HIS A 33 7.37 0.11 2.35
N SER A 34 6.76 0.02 3.51
CA SER A 34 5.88 -1.10 3.89
C SER A 34 4.47 -0.93 3.31
N LEU A 35 3.69 -2.01 3.24
CA LEU A 35 2.29 -1.96 2.82
C LEU A 35 1.48 -0.93 3.65
N GLU A 36 1.68 -0.90 4.97
CA GLU A 36 1.00 0.03 5.88
C GLU A 36 1.32 1.50 5.61
N ASN A 37 2.47 1.80 5.00
CA ASN A 37 2.85 3.16 4.62
C ASN A 37 2.61 3.46 3.13
N CYS A 38 2.02 2.51 2.40
CA CYS A 38 1.73 2.67 0.99
C CYS A 38 0.54 3.61 0.78
N ARG A 39 0.83 4.85 0.35
CA ARG A 39 -0.22 5.85 0.07
C ARG A 39 -1.16 5.38 -1.03
N ALA A 40 -0.63 4.82 -2.12
CA ALA A 40 -1.45 4.32 -3.24
C ALA A 40 -2.44 3.24 -2.77
N PHE A 41 -1.99 2.31 -1.94
CA PHE A 41 -2.86 1.31 -1.34
C PHE A 41 -3.97 1.95 -0.50
N LYS A 42 -3.63 2.87 0.43
CA LYS A 42 -4.61 3.58 1.25
C LYS A 42 -5.66 4.33 0.43
N TYR A 43 -5.24 5.01 -0.64
CA TYR A 43 -6.17 5.70 -1.53
C TYR A 43 -7.13 4.73 -2.21
N ASN A 44 -6.64 3.61 -2.75
CA ASN A 44 -7.52 2.62 -3.38
C ASN A 44 -8.51 2.01 -2.37
N VAL A 45 -8.06 1.72 -1.14
CA VAL A 45 -8.96 1.25 -0.08
C VAL A 45 -10.03 2.31 0.22
N GLN A 46 -9.65 3.59 0.31
CA GLN A 46 -10.60 4.68 0.52
C GLN A 46 -11.59 4.81 -0.63
N GLU A 47 -11.16 4.74 -1.89
CA GLU A 47 -12.08 4.76 -3.04
C GLU A 47 -13.08 3.61 -2.98
N LEU A 48 -12.63 2.40 -2.61
CA LEU A 48 -13.55 1.26 -2.44
C LEU A 48 -14.59 1.49 -1.33
N ILE A 49 -14.21 2.18 -0.26
CA ILE A 49 -15.14 2.60 0.81
C ILE A 49 -16.13 3.63 0.28
N ASP A 50 -15.63 4.66 -0.41
CA ASP A 50 -16.44 5.77 -0.93
C ASP A 50 -17.47 5.27 -1.96
N HIS A 51 -17.09 4.28 -2.77
CA HIS A 51 -17.97 3.57 -3.70
C HIS A 51 -18.88 2.53 -3.03
N LYS A 52 -18.81 2.36 -1.70
CA LYS A 52 -19.56 1.37 -0.91
C LYS A 52 -19.35 -0.08 -1.36
N LEU A 53 -18.22 -0.34 -2.02
CA LEU A 53 -17.80 -1.69 -2.44
C LEU A 53 -17.05 -2.42 -1.32
N LEU A 54 -16.50 -1.66 -0.37
CA LEU A 54 -15.83 -2.15 0.81
C LEU A 54 -16.41 -1.48 2.05
N SER A 55 -16.68 -2.26 3.09
CA SER A 55 -17.08 -1.77 4.40
C SER A 55 -16.33 -2.58 5.45
N PHE A 56 -15.83 -1.88 6.46
CA PHE A 56 -15.28 -2.50 7.65
C PHE A 56 -16.40 -2.66 8.68
N LYS A 57 -16.41 -3.80 9.37
CA LYS A 57 -17.20 -3.93 10.59
C LYS A 57 -16.41 -3.25 11.71
N GLU A 58 -17.02 -2.28 12.37
CA GLU A 58 -16.49 -1.75 13.61
C GLU A 58 -16.54 -2.89 14.64
N GLU A 59 -15.39 -3.40 15.04
CA GLU A 59 -15.34 -4.31 16.18
C GLU A 59 -15.51 -3.45 17.43
N SER A 60 -16.67 -3.55 18.07
CA SER A 60 -16.92 -2.88 19.33
C SER A 60 -15.89 -3.37 20.34
N ARG A 61 -14.92 -2.51 20.66
CA ARG A 61 -13.90 -2.75 21.67
C ARG A 61 -14.60 -3.07 22.99
N SER A 62 -14.70 -4.37 23.31
CA SER A 62 -15.09 -4.86 24.63
C SER A 62 -13.92 -4.74 25.59
#